data_AF-A0A6G3DEG8-F1
#
_entry.id   AF-A0A6G3DEG8-F1
#
_cell.length_a   1.000
_cell.length_b   1.000
_cell.length_c   1.000
_cell.angle_alpha   90.00
_cell.angle_beta   90.00
_cell.angle_gamma   90.00
#
_symmetry.space_group_name_H-M   'P 1'
#
loop_
_entity.id
_entity.type
_entity.pdbx_description
1 polymer ?
#
loop_
_entity_poly.entity_id
_entity_poly.type
_entity_poly.pdbx_seq_one_letter_code
_entity_poly.pdbx_strand_id
1 'polypeptide(L)'
;VAKRQRAGEVASSFFVWSKPLRKDMRVTGTPQVSLTARGEGNVMLKLYDVAPDGTAVMFDEQVSLVKSGRMSVDLKATDWTLAAGHVLAVEIGSIQTGSWRDTPSGDTIEVKGAKLRLALDDPADDVATQGDRSPYLDTYLRQYTVSLPAGPGTFSVVPGGRS
;
A
#
# COMPACT_ATOMS: atom_id res chain seq x y z
N VAL A 1 -18.59 -0.02 -16.13
CA VAL A 1 -17.14 -0.12 -16.42
C VAL A 1 -16.38 0.42 -15.21
N ALA A 2 -15.58 -0.38 -14.53
CA ALA A 2 -14.80 0.08 -13.38
C ALA A 2 -13.75 1.11 -13.86
N LYS A 3 -13.70 2.29 -13.22
CA LYS A 3 -12.71 3.31 -13.55
C LYS A 3 -11.32 2.82 -13.11
N ARG A 4 -10.31 2.99 -13.96
CA ARG A 4 -8.91 2.72 -13.64
C ARG A 4 -8.50 3.54 -12.42
N GLN A 5 -7.81 2.92 -11.47
CA GLN A 5 -7.25 3.64 -10.33
C GLN A 5 -6.19 4.63 -10.81
N ARG A 6 -6.02 5.72 -10.05
CA ARG A 6 -4.91 6.66 -10.22
C ARG A 6 -4.09 6.65 -8.93
N ALA A 7 -2.77 6.76 -9.04
CA ALA A 7 -1.96 7.18 -7.91
C ALA A 7 -2.44 8.58 -7.48
N GLY A 8 -2.35 8.89 -6.18
CA GLY A 8 -2.56 10.27 -5.74
C GLY A 8 -1.61 11.22 -6.47
N GLU A 9 -2.05 12.45 -6.77
CA GLU A 9 -1.10 13.45 -7.26
C GLU A 9 -0.09 13.76 -6.14
N VAL A 10 1.22 13.77 -6.47
CA VAL A 10 2.33 14.02 -5.52
C VAL A 10 2.13 15.30 -4.71
N ALA A 11 1.40 16.28 -5.25
CA ALA A 11 1.07 17.54 -4.56
C ALA A 11 0.10 17.38 -3.37
N SER A 12 -0.51 16.21 -3.17
CA SER A 12 -1.62 15.98 -2.23
C SER A 12 -1.54 14.66 -1.48
N SER A 13 -0.49 13.88 -1.71
CA SER A 13 -0.28 12.58 -1.09
C SER A 13 1.16 12.48 -0.60
N PHE A 14 1.32 11.94 0.61
CA PHE A 14 2.61 11.60 1.17
C PHE A 14 2.98 10.19 0.73
N PHE A 15 4.21 10.03 0.23
CA PHE A 15 4.75 8.74 -0.19
C PHE A 15 6.02 8.40 0.58
N VAL A 16 6.17 7.11 0.91
CA VAL A 16 7.40 6.54 1.44
C VAL A 16 7.69 5.24 0.71
N TRP A 17 8.96 5.03 0.37
CA TRP A 17 9.43 3.87 -0.35
C TRP A 17 10.38 3.06 0.52
N SER A 18 10.27 1.74 0.41
CA SER A 18 11.33 0.84 0.84
C SER A 18 12.55 0.96 -0.09
N LYS A 19 13.69 0.45 0.36
CA LYS A 19 14.79 0.11 -0.55
C LYS A 19 14.37 -1.06 -1.43
N PRO A 20 14.90 -1.18 -2.66
CA PRO A 20 14.68 -2.35 -3.50
C PRO A 20 14.89 -3.64 -2.72
N LEU A 21 13.94 -4.57 -2.87
CA LEU A 21 13.97 -5.85 -2.18
C LEU A 21 15.18 -6.67 -2.65
N ARG A 22 15.87 -7.32 -1.71
CA ARG A 22 17.03 -8.17 -2.03
C ARG A 22 16.63 -9.56 -2.53
N LYS A 23 15.42 -10.00 -2.18
CA LYS A 23 14.80 -11.28 -2.52
C LYS A 23 13.28 -11.10 -2.49
N ASP A 24 12.56 -12.06 -3.05
CA ASP A 24 11.10 -12.08 -3.01
C ASP A 24 10.60 -12.07 -1.57
N MET A 25 9.54 -11.32 -1.29
CA MET A 25 8.94 -11.23 0.05
C MET A 25 7.42 -11.32 -0.06
N ARG A 26 6.81 -12.19 0.73
CA ARG A 26 5.35 -12.32 0.79
C ARG A 26 4.80 -11.53 1.97
N VAL A 27 3.94 -10.56 1.67
CA VAL A 27 3.10 -9.88 2.66
C VAL A 27 1.91 -10.80 2.94
N THR A 28 1.68 -11.12 4.21
CA THR A 28 0.55 -11.93 4.64
C THR A 28 -0.28 -11.23 5.71
N GLY A 29 -1.48 -11.74 5.98
CA GLY A 29 -2.32 -11.26 7.07
C GLY A 29 -2.80 -9.83 6.85
N THR A 30 -2.96 -9.07 7.93
CA THR A 30 -3.52 -7.71 7.92
C THR A 30 -2.42 -6.66 8.11
N PRO A 31 -2.04 -5.89 7.06
CA PRO A 31 -1.19 -4.73 7.22
C PRO A 31 -1.82 -3.71 8.17
N GLN A 32 -1.01 -3.07 9.01
CA GLN A 32 -1.49 -2.03 9.93
C GLN A 32 -0.60 -0.80 9.84
N VAL A 33 -1.23 0.37 9.72
CA VAL A 33 -0.56 1.67 9.82
C VAL A 33 -0.96 2.34 11.12
N SER A 34 0.01 2.83 11.89
CA SER A 34 -0.24 3.69 13.05
C SER A 34 0.33 5.08 12.81
N LEU A 35 -0.39 6.12 13.18
CA LEU A 35 0.00 7.50 12.95
C LEU A 35 -0.59 8.44 14.02
N THR A 36 -0.10 9.68 14.05
CA THR A 36 -0.72 10.77 14.81
C THR A 36 -1.27 11.79 13.82
N ALA A 37 -2.55 12.11 13.92
CA ALA A 37 -3.21 13.09 13.06
C ALA A 37 -3.52 14.40 13.83
N ARG A 38 -3.56 15.51 13.11
CA ARG A 38 -4.15 16.79 13.52
C ARG A 38 -5.16 17.21 12.46
N GLY A 39 -6.34 17.66 12.88
CA GLY A 39 -7.51 17.88 12.02
C GLY A 39 -8.52 16.73 12.07
N GLU A 40 -9.56 16.82 11.26
CA GLU A 40 -10.61 15.80 11.08
C GLU A 40 -10.94 15.65 9.59
N GLY A 41 -11.18 14.42 9.14
CA GLY A 41 -11.54 14.13 7.76
C GLY A 41 -11.14 12.71 7.34
N ASN A 42 -11.20 12.40 6.04
CA ASN A 42 -10.85 11.06 5.57
C ASN A 42 -9.42 11.01 5.03
N VAL A 43 -8.69 9.96 5.39
CA VAL A 43 -7.43 9.60 4.74
C VAL A 43 -7.59 8.30 3.97
N MET A 44 -6.91 8.25 2.82
CA MET A 44 -6.74 7.07 2.00
C MET A 44 -5.32 6.56 2.20
N LEU A 45 -5.21 5.29 2.55
CA LEU A 45 -3.95 4.56 2.59
C LEU A 45 -3.90 3.60 1.41
N LYS A 46 -2.76 3.50 0.74
CA LYS A 46 -2.54 2.50 -0.32
C LYS A 46 -1.15 1.89 -0.22
N LEU A 47 -1.06 0.62 -0.57
CA LEU A 47 0.20 -0.10 -0.71
C LEU A 47 0.40 -0.50 -2.17
N TYR A 48 1.61 -0.24 -2.67
CA TYR A 48 2.00 -0.52 -4.05
C TYR A 48 3.21 -1.44 -4.10
N ASP A 49 3.15 -2.38 -5.03
CA ASP A 49 4.29 -3.13 -5.52
C ASP A 49 4.84 -2.43 -6.78
N VAL A 50 6.01 -1.82 -6.66
CA VAL A 50 6.63 -1.00 -7.71
C VAL A 50 7.80 -1.73 -8.33
N ALA A 51 7.68 -2.08 -9.61
CA ALA A 51 8.73 -2.66 -10.41
C ALA A 51 9.83 -1.63 -10.77
N PRO A 52 11.06 -2.07 -11.12
CA PRO A 52 12.16 -1.17 -11.46
C PRO A 52 11.89 -0.19 -12.62
N ASP A 53 10.96 -0.53 -13.52
CA ASP A 53 10.55 0.32 -14.64
C ASP A 53 9.49 1.37 -14.26
N GLY A 54 9.06 1.41 -13.00
CA GLY A 54 8.01 2.29 -12.50
C GLY A 54 6.58 1.79 -12.73
N THR A 55 6.40 0.56 -13.21
CA THR A 55 5.11 -0.12 -13.22
C THR A 55 4.72 -0.46 -11.77
N ALA A 56 3.59 0.06 -11.29
CA ALA A 56 3.18 -0.11 -9.91
C ALA A 56 1.78 -0.71 -9.79
N VAL A 57 1.66 -1.85 -9.12
CA VAL A 57 0.37 -2.47 -8.81
C VAL A 57 -0.05 -2.07 -7.40
N MET A 58 -1.20 -1.41 -7.26
CA MET A 58 -1.81 -1.20 -5.94
C MET A 58 -2.43 -2.52 -5.48
N PHE A 59 -1.85 -3.16 -4.47
CA PHE A 59 -2.33 -4.45 -3.99
C PHE A 59 -3.23 -4.34 -2.74
N ASP A 60 -3.23 -3.18 -2.08
CA ASP A 60 -4.09 -2.92 -0.93
C ASP A 60 -4.43 -1.42 -0.79
N GLU A 61 -5.60 -1.14 -0.24
CA GLU A 61 -6.06 0.21 0.08
C GLU A 61 -7.04 0.23 1.25
N GLN A 62 -7.11 1.33 2.01
CA GLN A 62 -8.14 1.53 3.03
C GLN A 62 -8.43 3.01 3.22
N VAL A 63 -9.72 3.35 3.35
CA VAL A 63 -10.14 4.67 3.80
C VAL A 63 -10.44 4.63 5.29
N SER A 64 -9.99 5.64 6.04
CA SER A 64 -10.34 5.80 7.44
C SER A 64 -10.69 7.25 7.76
N LEU A 65 -11.71 7.44 8.62
CA LEU A 65 -11.99 8.73 9.25
C LEU A 65 -10.93 8.99 10.31
N VAL A 66 -10.14 10.04 10.11
CA VAL A 66 -9.16 10.52 11.08
C VAL A 66 -9.77 11.58 11.97
N LYS A 67 -9.42 11.53 13.25
CA LYS A 67 -9.60 12.60 14.23
C LYS A 67 -8.25 12.96 14.82
N SER A 68 -8.17 14.15 15.41
CA SER A 68 -6.95 14.58 16.08
C SER A 68 -6.55 13.61 17.19
N GLY A 69 -5.29 13.18 17.19
CA GLY A 69 -4.75 12.20 18.13
C GLY A 69 -4.07 11.02 17.46
N ARG A 70 -3.69 10.04 18.26
CA ARG A 70 -3.05 8.80 17.81
C ARG A 70 -4.10 7.80 17.35
N MET A 71 -3.82 7.10 16.26
CA MET A 71 -4.67 6.01 15.77
C MET A 71 -3.90 4.92 15.06
N SER A 72 -4.59 3.80 14.87
CA SER A 72 -4.19 2.70 14.01
C SER A 72 -5.28 2.43 12.99
N VAL A 73 -4.88 2.12 11.77
CA VAL A 73 -5.76 1.71 10.67
C VAL A 73 -5.28 0.36 10.18
N ASP A 74 -6.16 -0.63 10.26
CA ASP A 74 -5.96 -1.93 9.64
C ASP A 74 -6.38 -1.85 8.17
N LEU A 75 -5.54 -2.35 7.27
CA LEU A 75 -5.88 -2.49 5.85
C LEU A 75 -6.59 -3.84 5.62
N LYS A 76 -6.84 -4.20 4.36
CA LYS A 76 -7.49 -5.48 4.07
C LYS A 76 -6.50 -6.62 4.33
N ALA A 77 -7.01 -7.74 4.82
CA ALA A 77 -6.18 -8.95 4.85
C ALA A 77 -5.75 -9.30 3.43
N THR A 78 -4.46 -9.53 3.22
CA THR A 78 -3.86 -9.72 1.90
C THR A 78 -2.80 -10.80 1.92
N ASP A 79 -2.58 -11.38 0.74
CA ASP A 79 -1.48 -12.27 0.42
C ASP A 79 -0.88 -11.77 -0.90
N TRP A 80 0.30 -11.16 -0.82
CA TRP A 80 0.94 -10.52 -1.96
C TRP A 80 2.45 -10.74 -1.94
N THR A 81 2.99 -11.29 -3.03
CA THR A 81 4.45 -11.45 -3.20
C THR A 81 5.03 -10.25 -3.94
N LEU A 82 5.92 -9.52 -3.27
CA LEU A 82 6.79 -8.52 -3.85
C LEU A 82 8.04 -9.23 -4.42
N ALA A 83 8.36 -9.02 -5.69
CA ALA A 83 9.52 -9.65 -6.31
C ALA A 83 10.85 -8.98 -5.89
N ALA A 84 11.96 -9.72 -6.01
CA ALA A 84 13.30 -9.16 -5.87
C ALA A 84 13.51 -7.96 -6.83
N GLY A 85 14.15 -6.91 -6.33
CA GLY A 85 14.36 -5.65 -7.06
C GLY A 85 13.15 -4.71 -7.06
N HIS A 86 11.94 -5.18 -6.72
CA HIS A 86 10.78 -4.31 -6.56
C HIS A 86 10.89 -3.47 -5.29
N VAL A 87 10.03 -2.47 -5.19
CA VAL A 87 9.93 -1.55 -4.06
C VAL A 87 8.49 -1.56 -3.53
N LEU A 88 8.32 -1.78 -2.23
CA LEU A 88 7.08 -1.43 -1.54
C LEU A 88 6.99 0.09 -1.41
N ALA A 89 5.91 0.68 -1.95
CA ALA A 89 5.55 2.07 -1.70
C ALA A 89 4.28 2.18 -0.87
N VAL A 90 4.26 3.15 0.04
CA VAL A 90 3.13 3.47 0.93
C VAL A 90 2.66 4.87 0.59
N GLU A 91 1.39 5.01 0.24
CA GLU A 91 0.72 6.30 0.01
C GLU A 91 -0.20 6.58 1.20
N ILE A 92 -0.10 7.78 1.77
CA ILE A 92 -1.10 8.35 2.67
C ILE A 92 -1.54 9.68 2.07
N GLY A 93 -2.79 9.75 1.62
CA GLY A 93 -3.33 10.93 0.93
C GLY A 93 -4.79 11.19 1.28
N SER A 94 -5.35 12.23 0.66
CA SER A 94 -6.79 12.46 0.67
C SER A 94 -7.50 11.52 -0.31
N ILE A 95 -8.83 11.35 -0.14
CA ILE A 95 -9.63 10.59 -1.10
C ILE A 95 -9.73 11.41 -2.39
N GLN A 96 -8.92 11.07 -3.40
CA GLN A 96 -9.01 11.73 -4.70
C GLN A 96 -9.61 10.84 -5.80
N THR A 97 -9.60 9.53 -5.60
CA THR A 97 -10.09 8.53 -6.56
C THR A 97 -10.54 7.24 -5.88
N GLY A 98 -11.45 6.49 -6.51
CA GLY A 98 -11.88 5.15 -6.09
C GLY A 98 -13.41 4.99 -6.05
N SER A 99 -13.88 3.86 -5.52
CA SER A 99 -15.31 3.58 -5.27
C SER A 99 -15.88 4.36 -4.06
N TRP A 100 -15.05 5.15 -3.40
CA TRP A 100 -15.38 5.92 -2.21
C TRP A 100 -15.99 7.27 -2.60
N ARG A 101 -17.10 7.64 -1.94
CA ARG A 101 -17.70 8.98 -2.10
C ARG A 101 -16.82 10.01 -1.38
N ASP A 102 -16.23 10.91 -2.15
CA ASP A 102 -15.55 12.08 -1.63
C ASP A 102 -16.59 13.14 -1.23
N THR A 103 -16.69 13.44 0.06
CA THR A 103 -17.18 14.74 0.53
C THR A 103 -15.96 15.43 1.12
N PRO A 104 -15.29 16.33 0.37
CA PRO A 104 -14.13 17.03 0.89
C PRO A 104 -14.56 17.83 2.12
N SER A 105 -13.93 17.60 3.28
CA SER A 105 -14.17 18.43 4.47
C SER A 105 -13.61 19.84 4.30
N GLY A 106 -12.69 20.04 3.34
CA GLY A 106 -11.94 21.29 3.18
C GLY A 106 -10.83 21.47 4.23
N ASP A 107 -10.75 20.57 5.19
CA ASP A 107 -9.79 20.62 6.29
C ASP A 107 -8.43 20.04 5.90
N THR A 108 -7.37 20.67 6.37
CA THR A 108 -6.01 20.14 6.25
C THR A 108 -5.74 19.15 7.37
N ILE A 109 -5.44 17.90 7.00
CA ILE A 109 -5.01 16.87 7.94
C ILE A 109 -3.48 16.81 7.96
N GLU A 110 -2.89 17.05 9.12
CA GLU A 110 -1.45 16.86 9.34
C GLU A 110 -1.19 15.46 9.89
N VAL A 111 -0.35 14.66 9.22
CA VAL A 111 0.03 13.32 9.64
C VAL A 111 1.48 13.31 10.13
N LYS A 112 1.72 12.73 11.32
CA LYS A 112 3.05 12.60 11.93
C LYS A 112 3.31 11.19 12.44
N GLY A 113 4.58 10.80 12.41
CA GLY A 113 5.07 9.58 13.06
C GLY A 113 4.43 8.30 12.53
N ALA A 114 4.10 8.25 11.24
CA ALA A 114 3.51 7.07 10.62
C ALA A 114 4.45 5.86 10.72
N LYS A 115 3.89 4.70 11.09
CA LYS A 115 4.60 3.41 11.18
C LYS A 115 3.76 2.35 10.49
N LEU A 116 4.38 1.57 9.63
CA LEU A 116 3.78 0.41 8.98
C LEU A 116 4.21 -0.87 9.69
N ARG A 117 3.26 -1.77 9.97
CA ARG A 117 3.49 -3.14 10.45
C ARG A 117 2.98 -4.10 9.40
N LEU A 118 3.81 -5.07 9.03
CA LEU A 118 3.52 -6.12 8.06
C LEU A 118 3.83 -7.47 8.70
N ALA A 119 3.01 -8.48 8.45
CA ALA A 119 3.47 -9.86 8.56
C ALA A 119 4.16 -10.21 7.23
N LEU A 120 5.40 -10.70 7.33
CA LEU A 120 6.28 -10.94 6.19
C LEU A 120 6.79 -12.37 6.26
N ASP A 121 6.79 -13.03 5.12
CA ASP A 121 7.20 -14.41 4.93
C ASP A 121 8.18 -14.55 3.76
N ASP A 122 8.99 -15.61 3.78
CA ASP A 122 9.92 -15.96 2.71
C ASP A 122 9.29 -17.03 1.81
N PRO A 123 8.88 -16.70 0.57
CA PRO A 123 8.18 -17.65 -0.30
C PRO A 123 9.12 -18.65 -0.99
N ALA A 124 10.43 -18.63 -0.73
CA ALA A 124 11.40 -19.46 -1.45
C ALA A 124 11.15 -20.97 -1.34
N ASP A 125 10.55 -21.42 -0.23
CA ASP A 125 10.27 -22.84 0.03
C ASP A 125 8.82 -23.24 -0.29
N ASP A 126 8.03 -22.34 -0.91
CA ASP A 126 6.64 -22.61 -1.25
C ASP A 126 6.53 -23.70 -2.33
N VAL A 127 5.62 -24.65 -2.09
CA VAL A 127 5.14 -25.58 -3.11
C VAL A 127 3.72 -25.15 -3.49
N ALA A 128 3.54 -24.72 -4.75
CA ALA A 128 2.24 -24.32 -5.25
C ALA A 128 1.21 -25.44 -5.03
N THR A 129 0.13 -25.13 -4.31
CA THR A 129 -1.01 -26.05 -4.17
C THR A 129 -1.64 -26.28 -5.54
N GLN A 130 -2.24 -27.46 -5.74
CA GLN A 130 -2.96 -27.78 -6.97
C GLN A 130 -4.09 -26.77 -7.21
N GLY A 131 -3.95 -25.94 -8.24
CA GLY A 131 -4.91 -24.89 -8.60
C GLY A 131 -4.34 -23.97 -9.67
N ASP A 132 -5.17 -23.60 -10.64
CA ASP A 132 -4.78 -22.67 -11.69
C ASP A 132 -4.81 -21.22 -11.20
N ARG A 133 -4.09 -20.35 -11.90
CA ARG A 133 -4.12 -18.89 -11.70
C ARG A 133 -5.57 -18.38 -11.63
N SER A 134 -5.85 -17.51 -10.65
CA SER A 134 -7.18 -16.90 -10.52
C SER A 134 -7.60 -16.18 -11.82
N PRO A 135 -8.80 -16.45 -12.36
CA PRO A 135 -9.30 -15.77 -13.56
C PRO A 135 -9.56 -14.26 -13.34
N TYR A 136 -9.64 -13.82 -12.08
CA TYR A 136 -9.82 -12.41 -11.74
C TYR A 136 -8.50 -11.62 -11.77
N LEU A 137 -7.35 -12.29 -11.62
CA LEU A 137 -6.05 -11.64 -11.42
C LEU A 137 -5.69 -10.71 -12.59
N ASP A 138 -5.90 -11.12 -13.83
CA ASP A 138 -5.56 -10.27 -14.98
C ASP A 138 -6.46 -9.03 -15.05
N THR A 139 -7.72 -9.14 -14.64
CA THR A 139 -8.62 -7.98 -14.55
C THR A 139 -8.18 -7.04 -13.45
N TYR A 140 -7.80 -7.57 -12.29
CA TYR A 140 -7.26 -6.80 -11.19
C TYR A 140 -6.00 -6.03 -11.61
N LEU A 141 -4.99 -6.73 -12.15
CA LEU A 141 -3.73 -6.11 -12.61
C LEU A 141 -4.01 -4.98 -13.62
N ARG A 142 -4.89 -5.19 -14.60
CA ARG A 142 -5.26 -4.14 -15.57
C ARG A 142 -5.87 -2.90 -14.90
N GLN A 143 -6.70 -3.07 -13.88
CA GLN A 143 -7.44 -1.99 -13.22
C GLN A 143 -6.60 -1.21 -12.19
N TYR A 144 -5.68 -1.89 -11.52
CA TYR A 144 -4.93 -1.40 -10.36
C TYR A 144 -3.45 -1.12 -10.64
N THR A 145 -2.99 -1.32 -11.88
CA THR A 145 -1.65 -0.91 -12.32
C THR A 145 -1.63 0.55 -12.79
N VAL A 146 -0.68 1.31 -12.24
CA VAL A 146 -0.39 2.71 -12.55
C VAL A 146 1.10 2.88 -12.87
N SER A 147 1.47 4.03 -13.46
CA SER A 147 2.88 4.44 -13.54
C SER A 147 3.21 5.26 -12.30
N LEU A 148 4.14 4.77 -11.49
CA LEU A 148 4.61 5.39 -10.25
C LEU A 148 6.09 5.05 -10.07
N PRO A 149 7.02 5.90 -10.58
CA PRO A 149 8.44 5.70 -10.36
C PRO A 149 8.79 5.65 -8.88
N ALA A 150 9.70 4.76 -8.49
CA ALA A 150 10.16 4.66 -7.11
C ALA A 150 10.93 5.93 -6.69
N GLY A 151 10.62 6.45 -5.51
CA GLY A 151 11.40 7.49 -4.84
C GLY A 151 12.59 6.90 -4.05
N PRO A 152 13.35 7.75 -3.35
CA PRO A 152 14.44 7.29 -2.50
C PRO A 152 13.97 6.30 -1.42
N GLY A 153 14.60 5.13 -1.35
CA GLY A 153 14.27 4.11 -0.36
C GLY A 153 14.73 4.48 1.06
N THR A 154 13.81 4.46 2.02
CA THR A 154 14.03 4.95 3.40
C THR A 154 13.99 3.85 4.47
N PHE A 155 13.42 2.68 4.15
CA PHE A 155 13.34 1.54 5.07
C PHE A 155 13.59 0.21 4.32
N SER A 156 13.73 -0.90 5.04
CA SER A 156 13.91 -2.22 4.44
C SER A 156 12.74 -3.13 4.80
N VAL A 157 12.31 -3.94 3.83
CA VAL A 157 11.32 -5.00 4.03
C VAL A 157 12.08 -6.29 4.26
N VAL A 158 12.06 -6.78 5.48
CA VAL A 158 12.75 -8.02 5.89
C VAL A 158 11.82 -8.80 6.83
N PRO A 159 11.83 -10.14 6.79
CA PRO A 159 11.01 -10.93 7.69
C PRO A 159 11.38 -10.60 9.14
N GLY A 160 10.38 -10.25 9.94
CA GLY A 160 10.57 -10.07 11.38
C GLY A 160 10.80 -11.44 12.00
N GLY A 161 12.04 -11.74 12.37
CA GLY A 161 12.30 -12.87 13.26
C GLY A 161 11.51 -12.70 14.55
N ARG A 162 10.75 -13.73 14.94
CA ARG A 162 10.18 -13.84 16.27
C ARG A 162 11.28 -13.53 17.30
N SER A 163 11.08 -12.48 18.09
CA SER A 163 11.68 -12.38 19.42
C SER A 163 10.74 -13.04 20.41
#